data_AF-K2BPZ6-F1
#
_entry.id   AF-K2BPZ6-F1
#
_cell.length_a   1.000
_cell.length_b   1.000
_cell.length_c   1.000
_cell.angle_alpha   90.00
_cell.angle_beta   90.00
_cell.angle_gamma   90.00
#
_symmetry.space_group_name_H-M   'P 1'
#
loop_
_entity.id
_entity.type
_entity.pdbx_description
1 polymer ?
#
loop_
_entity_poly.entity_id
_entity_poly.type
_entity_poly.pdbx_seq_one_letter_code
_entity_poly.pdbx_strand_id
1 'polypeptide(L)'
;MSDLINQYQHKIKTVEELKKEIGDFPRKKKVIMCHGVFDVVHPGHIRHMLYAKSKADILITSITADKHIYKGYDRPHVPQMLRAISLAAYEMVDYVLIDTNPTPLENISYIQPDFFAKGYEYVSDGMPLKTSEEAKTLATYGGEIIFTPGDIVYSSSQLIELAPPKLKIEKLLTLMAEEEVTFTMLKEALIKYKHLHIHVVGDTIVDSYTHSALIGGNIKTPTMSVRFEEKKDFIGGAGIVAKHIRAAGAKVLLTTVLGDDELKNFVLSNLGDIEIQPIIDSTRPTTNKNVIVANNYRLLKIDTLENSSISDHILYLISNTIRNAPSNAVIFSDFRHGIFNRRTIPELYAAIPRGTYRVADSQVASRWGNIIDFQDFDLITPNEREARFALADQDTGIRSLAANLYDKAHCKTLILKLGDRGLLTCRNNQHEALDSFFVIDSFVERIVDTVGAGDALLAYSTLTMLATGSEVMASIIGSFAAACECECDGNIPITIEQILEKIKMIEKQAYYDLSRTERIDKCVSLSSA
;
A
#
# COMPACT_ATOMS: atom_id res chain seq x y z
N MET A 1 -6.07 -28.99 -25.69
CA MET A 1 -7.43 -28.51 -25.33
C MET A 1 -8.50 -29.34 -26.02
N SER A 2 -8.35 -29.63 -27.33
CA SER A 2 -9.18 -30.58 -28.09
C SER A 2 -9.39 -31.93 -27.37
N ASP A 3 -8.33 -32.51 -26.81
CA ASP A 3 -8.41 -33.84 -26.15
C ASP A 3 -9.24 -33.82 -24.86
N LEU A 4 -9.14 -32.74 -24.08
CA LEU A 4 -9.93 -32.53 -22.85
C LEU A 4 -11.41 -32.28 -23.17
N ILE A 5 -11.69 -31.51 -24.22
CA ILE A 5 -13.05 -31.28 -24.71
C ILE A 5 -13.69 -32.62 -25.06
N ASN A 6 -13.01 -33.43 -25.88
CA ASN A 6 -13.50 -34.73 -26.33
C ASN A 6 -13.76 -35.72 -25.17
N GLN A 7 -12.94 -35.67 -24.12
CA GLN A 7 -13.07 -36.58 -22.96
C GLN A 7 -14.34 -36.34 -22.15
N TYR A 8 -14.74 -35.07 -21.92
CA TYR A 8 -15.85 -34.72 -21.02
C TYR A 8 -17.11 -34.23 -21.74
N GLN A 9 -17.07 -34.06 -23.06
CA GLN A 9 -18.21 -33.62 -23.87
C GLN A 9 -19.45 -34.51 -23.71
N HIS A 10 -19.28 -35.79 -23.39
CA HIS A 10 -20.41 -36.71 -23.18
C HIS A 10 -21.35 -36.29 -22.04
N LYS A 11 -20.89 -35.51 -21.06
CA LYS A 11 -21.71 -34.94 -19.98
C LYS A 11 -22.35 -33.61 -20.33
N ILE A 12 -21.87 -32.92 -21.36
CA ILE A 12 -22.44 -31.63 -21.80
C ILE A 12 -23.57 -31.94 -22.77
N LYS A 13 -24.80 -31.58 -22.38
CA LYS A 13 -26.02 -31.97 -23.10
C LYS A 13 -26.91 -30.76 -23.35
N THR A 14 -27.63 -30.79 -24.46
CA THR A 14 -28.77 -29.91 -24.73
C THR A 14 -29.94 -30.27 -23.82
N VAL A 15 -30.91 -29.36 -23.68
CA VAL A 15 -32.07 -29.57 -22.82
C VAL A 15 -32.93 -30.75 -23.31
N GLU A 16 -33.03 -30.94 -24.63
CA GLU A 16 -33.75 -32.04 -25.26
C GLU A 16 -33.05 -33.39 -25.02
N GLU A 17 -31.73 -33.43 -25.14
CA GLU A 17 -30.94 -34.63 -24.82
C GLU A 17 -31.05 -34.99 -23.34
N LEU A 18 -30.96 -34.01 -22.44
CA LEU A 18 -31.14 -34.23 -21.01
C LEU A 18 -32.50 -34.85 -20.70
N LYS A 19 -33.58 -34.31 -21.28
CA LYS A 19 -34.93 -34.82 -21.07
C LYS A 19 -35.05 -36.29 -21.50
N LYS A 20 -34.40 -36.66 -22.62
CA LYS A 20 -34.37 -38.04 -23.11
C LYS A 20 -33.60 -38.98 -22.19
N GLU A 21 -32.50 -38.53 -21.60
CA GLU A 21 -31.67 -39.34 -20.69
C GLU A 21 -32.30 -39.53 -19.31
N ILE A 22 -32.90 -38.49 -18.74
CA ILE A 22 -33.46 -38.54 -17.37
C ILE A 22 -34.94 -38.97 -17.32
N GLY A 23 -35.65 -38.88 -18.45
CA GLY A 23 -37.07 -39.22 -18.57
C GLY A 23 -38.05 -38.17 -18.01
N ASP A 24 -39.34 -38.43 -18.24
CA ASP A 24 -40.43 -37.57 -17.78
C ASP A 24 -40.65 -37.65 -16.27
N PHE A 25 -41.12 -36.54 -15.70
CA PHE A 25 -41.50 -36.48 -14.29
C PHE A 25 -42.95 -36.99 -14.14
N PRO A 26 -43.29 -37.76 -13.08
CA PRO A 26 -42.42 -38.26 -12.02
C PRO A 26 -41.57 -39.46 -12.47
N ARG A 27 -40.35 -39.58 -11.90
CA ARG A 27 -39.34 -40.56 -12.30
C ARG A 27 -38.80 -41.36 -11.11
N LYS A 28 -38.22 -42.54 -11.39
CA LYS A 28 -37.65 -43.42 -10.34
C LYS A 28 -36.32 -42.92 -9.78
N LYS A 29 -35.43 -42.41 -10.63
CA LYS A 29 -34.17 -41.77 -10.24
C LYS A 29 -34.41 -40.29 -10.05
N LYS A 30 -34.19 -39.76 -8.85
CA LYS A 30 -34.42 -38.34 -8.55
C LYS A 30 -33.37 -37.49 -9.23
N VAL A 31 -33.78 -36.34 -9.74
CA VAL A 31 -32.91 -35.36 -10.40
C VAL A 31 -32.85 -34.08 -9.57
N ILE A 32 -31.64 -33.61 -9.30
CA ILE A 32 -31.39 -32.29 -8.72
C ILE A 32 -30.69 -31.40 -9.73
N MET A 33 -31.11 -30.14 -9.81
CA MET A 33 -30.52 -29.14 -10.69
C MET A 33 -29.97 -27.97 -9.86
N CYS A 34 -28.77 -27.50 -10.17
CA CYS A 34 -28.27 -26.21 -9.69
C CYS A 34 -28.01 -25.27 -10.87
N HIS A 35 -28.07 -23.96 -10.64
CA HIS A 35 -27.87 -22.96 -11.68
C HIS A 35 -26.99 -21.81 -11.20
N GLY A 36 -26.07 -21.36 -12.05
CA GLY A 36 -25.22 -20.22 -11.75
C GLY A 36 -24.27 -19.87 -12.89
N VAL A 37 -23.43 -18.86 -12.66
CA VAL A 37 -22.42 -18.47 -13.65
C VAL A 37 -21.24 -19.46 -13.64
N PHE A 38 -20.80 -19.90 -12.45
CA PHE A 38 -19.63 -20.79 -12.30
C PHE A 38 -18.39 -20.29 -13.06
N ASP A 39 -18.13 -18.98 -12.99
CA ASP A 39 -17.04 -18.31 -13.72
C ASP A 39 -15.67 -18.91 -13.34
N VAL A 40 -15.36 -18.89 -12.05
CA VAL A 40 -14.25 -19.63 -11.44
C VAL A 40 -14.82 -20.52 -10.35
N VAL A 41 -14.64 -21.84 -10.51
CA VAL A 41 -15.08 -22.83 -9.52
C VAL A 41 -14.15 -22.77 -8.30
N HIS A 42 -14.73 -22.59 -7.11
CA HIS A 42 -14.00 -22.51 -5.84
C HIS A 42 -14.56 -23.55 -4.84
N PRO A 43 -13.93 -23.77 -3.68
CA PRO A 43 -14.37 -24.80 -2.73
C PRO A 43 -15.84 -24.72 -2.30
N GLY A 44 -16.44 -23.52 -2.32
CA GLY A 44 -17.87 -23.32 -2.08
C GLY A 44 -18.76 -23.97 -3.12
N HIS A 45 -18.49 -23.77 -4.42
CA HIS A 45 -19.21 -24.44 -5.51
C HIS A 45 -19.07 -25.96 -5.41
N ILE A 46 -17.88 -26.46 -5.06
CA ILE A 46 -17.63 -27.90 -4.90
C ILE A 46 -18.50 -28.46 -3.76
N ARG A 47 -18.52 -27.81 -2.59
CA ARG A 47 -19.37 -28.21 -1.45
C ARG A 47 -20.85 -28.16 -1.80
N HIS A 48 -21.28 -27.11 -2.49
CA HIS A 48 -22.67 -26.96 -2.95
C HIS A 48 -23.08 -28.12 -3.86
N MET A 49 -22.28 -28.45 -4.87
CA MET A 49 -22.55 -29.56 -5.79
C MET A 49 -22.48 -30.94 -5.11
N LEU A 50 -21.52 -31.16 -4.21
CA LEU A 50 -21.44 -32.40 -3.42
C LEU A 50 -22.68 -32.60 -2.54
N TYR A 51 -23.13 -31.54 -1.88
CA TYR A 51 -24.36 -31.60 -1.09
C TYR A 51 -25.58 -31.86 -1.99
N ALA A 52 -25.71 -31.15 -3.11
CA ALA A 52 -26.81 -31.37 -4.05
C ALA A 52 -26.85 -32.82 -4.52
N LYS A 53 -25.72 -33.37 -4.99
CA LYS A 53 -25.60 -34.77 -5.41
C LYS A 53 -25.97 -35.75 -4.30
N SER A 54 -25.75 -35.43 -3.02
CA SER A 54 -26.17 -36.31 -1.91
C SER A 54 -27.70 -36.44 -1.74
N LYS A 55 -28.49 -35.57 -2.38
CA LYS A 55 -29.96 -35.53 -2.25
C LYS A 55 -30.70 -36.17 -3.42
N ALA A 56 -30.01 -36.52 -4.50
CA ALA A 56 -30.62 -37.07 -5.70
C ALA A 56 -29.67 -38.00 -6.46
N ASP A 57 -30.22 -38.87 -7.30
CA ASP A 57 -29.42 -39.83 -8.08
C ASP A 57 -28.64 -39.15 -9.21
N ILE A 58 -29.15 -38.03 -9.74
CA ILE A 58 -28.59 -37.30 -10.90
C ILE A 58 -28.47 -35.81 -10.57
N LEU A 59 -27.27 -35.23 -10.70
CA LEU A 59 -26.99 -33.79 -10.61
C LEU A 59 -26.81 -33.20 -12.01
N ILE A 60 -27.67 -32.23 -12.32
CA ILE A 60 -27.55 -31.36 -13.50
C ILE A 60 -27.00 -30.00 -13.04
N THR A 61 -25.82 -29.63 -13.51
CA THR A 61 -25.29 -28.28 -13.29
C THR A 61 -25.57 -27.42 -14.51
N SER A 62 -26.50 -26.49 -14.38
CA SER A 62 -26.83 -25.51 -15.41
C SER A 62 -25.97 -24.26 -15.27
N ILE A 63 -25.38 -23.80 -16.38
CA ILE A 63 -24.59 -22.58 -16.42
C ILE A 63 -25.26 -21.50 -17.26
N THR A 64 -25.21 -20.25 -16.83
CA THR A 64 -25.68 -19.11 -17.62
C THR A 64 -24.79 -18.93 -18.86
N ALA A 65 -25.37 -18.81 -20.06
CA ALA A 65 -24.65 -18.50 -21.30
C ALA A 65 -23.98 -17.12 -21.25
N ASP A 66 -22.89 -16.96 -22.01
CA ASP A 66 -22.05 -15.75 -21.97
C ASP A 66 -22.84 -14.47 -22.25
N LYS A 67 -23.81 -14.53 -23.18
CA LYS A 67 -24.66 -13.39 -23.57
C LYS A 67 -25.52 -12.80 -22.45
N HIS A 68 -25.70 -13.51 -21.32
CA HIS A 68 -26.59 -13.13 -20.21
C HIS A 68 -25.84 -12.74 -18.93
N ILE A 69 -24.51 -12.62 -19.00
CA ILE A 69 -23.65 -12.28 -17.85
C ILE A 69 -23.25 -10.80 -17.95
N TYR A 70 -23.89 -9.95 -17.16
CA TYR A 70 -23.72 -8.48 -17.22
C TYR A 70 -23.08 -7.85 -15.98
N LYS A 71 -22.83 -8.64 -14.92
CA LYS A 71 -22.34 -8.12 -13.62
C LYS A 71 -20.82 -8.26 -13.50
N GLY A 72 -20.11 -7.13 -13.45
CA GLY A 72 -18.66 -7.05 -13.25
C GLY A 72 -17.91 -6.65 -14.52
N TYR A 73 -16.84 -5.85 -14.39
CA TYR A 73 -15.93 -5.53 -15.50
C TYR A 73 -15.27 -6.84 -15.98
N ASP A 74 -15.23 -7.07 -17.30
CA ASP A 74 -14.63 -8.26 -17.94
C ASP A 74 -15.26 -9.63 -17.60
N ARG A 75 -16.58 -9.68 -17.32
CA ARG A 75 -17.30 -10.95 -17.13
C ARG A 75 -18.15 -11.36 -18.35
N PRO A 76 -18.20 -12.67 -18.70
CA PRO A 76 -17.51 -13.78 -18.04
C PRO A 76 -16.01 -13.80 -18.36
N HIS A 77 -15.19 -14.08 -17.35
CA HIS A 77 -13.74 -14.23 -17.53
C HIS A 77 -13.41 -15.56 -18.23
N VAL A 78 -14.23 -16.59 -17.99
CA VAL A 78 -14.08 -17.90 -18.64
C VAL A 78 -15.25 -18.13 -19.62
N PRO A 79 -14.98 -18.30 -20.93
CA PRO A 79 -16.01 -18.60 -21.92
C PRO A 79 -16.88 -19.80 -21.54
N GLN A 80 -18.17 -19.77 -21.89
CA GLN A 80 -19.17 -20.77 -21.45
C GLN A 80 -18.76 -22.22 -21.70
N MET A 81 -18.09 -22.53 -22.81
CA MET A 81 -17.66 -23.89 -23.11
C MET A 81 -16.59 -24.38 -22.14
N LEU A 82 -15.66 -23.51 -21.74
CA LEU A 82 -14.62 -23.86 -20.78
C LEU A 82 -15.20 -24.03 -19.37
N ARG A 83 -16.17 -23.19 -18.99
CA ARG A 83 -16.95 -23.37 -17.74
C ARG A 83 -17.69 -24.71 -17.74
N ALA A 84 -18.33 -25.05 -18.85
CA ALA A 84 -19.07 -26.31 -18.97
C ALA A 84 -18.16 -27.54 -18.84
N ILE A 85 -17.01 -27.52 -19.50
CA ILE A 85 -16.02 -28.61 -19.42
C ILE A 85 -15.42 -28.72 -18.02
N SER A 86 -15.11 -27.58 -17.39
CA SER A 86 -14.60 -27.56 -16.01
C SER A 86 -15.58 -28.24 -15.06
N LEU A 87 -16.88 -27.96 -15.18
CA LEU A 87 -17.91 -28.60 -14.38
C LEU A 87 -18.09 -30.08 -14.73
N ALA A 88 -18.06 -30.45 -16.01
CA ALA A 88 -18.17 -31.83 -16.46
C ALA A 88 -17.02 -32.72 -15.95
N ALA A 89 -15.83 -32.14 -15.72
CA ALA A 89 -14.69 -32.85 -15.19
C ALA A 89 -14.89 -33.32 -13.73
N TYR A 90 -15.79 -32.70 -12.97
CA TYR A 90 -16.09 -33.13 -11.60
C TYR A 90 -16.87 -34.44 -11.57
N GLU A 91 -16.46 -35.34 -10.69
CA GLU A 91 -17.05 -36.68 -10.55
C GLU A 91 -18.55 -36.62 -10.17
N MET A 92 -18.92 -35.72 -9.25
CA MET A 92 -20.29 -35.61 -8.75
C MET A 92 -21.29 -35.02 -9.75
N VAL A 93 -20.81 -34.40 -10.84
CA VAL A 93 -21.66 -33.77 -11.87
C VAL A 93 -21.95 -34.80 -12.95
N ASP A 94 -23.20 -35.21 -13.11
CA ASP A 94 -23.59 -36.17 -14.15
C ASP A 94 -23.76 -35.48 -15.50
N TYR A 95 -24.41 -34.31 -15.49
CA TYR A 95 -24.60 -33.53 -16.71
C TYR A 95 -24.42 -32.03 -16.50
N VAL A 96 -24.02 -31.36 -17.58
CA VAL A 96 -23.89 -29.91 -17.65
C VAL A 96 -24.77 -29.37 -18.77
N LEU A 97 -25.56 -28.34 -18.47
CA LEU A 97 -26.43 -27.64 -19.41
C LEU A 97 -25.96 -26.19 -19.56
N ILE A 98 -25.74 -25.73 -20.80
CA ILE A 98 -25.56 -24.31 -21.07
C ILE A 98 -26.94 -23.68 -21.29
N ASP A 99 -27.37 -22.86 -20.33
CA ASP A 99 -28.64 -22.19 -20.35
C ASP A 99 -28.60 -20.95 -21.26
N THR A 100 -29.26 -21.04 -22.40
CA THR A 100 -29.34 -19.94 -23.37
C THR A 100 -30.41 -18.91 -23.02
N ASN A 101 -31.17 -19.12 -21.94
CA ASN A 101 -32.16 -18.20 -21.41
C ASN A 101 -31.56 -17.30 -20.30
N PRO A 102 -32.12 -16.11 -20.07
CA PRO A 102 -31.62 -15.19 -19.05
C PRO A 102 -31.87 -15.68 -17.61
N THR A 103 -32.76 -16.65 -17.43
CA THR A 103 -33.09 -17.29 -16.16
C THR A 103 -33.33 -18.78 -16.36
N PRO A 104 -33.18 -19.63 -15.32
CA PRO A 104 -33.36 -21.07 -15.46
C PRO A 104 -34.82 -21.52 -15.54
N LEU A 105 -35.79 -20.60 -15.49
CA LEU A 105 -37.22 -20.92 -15.32
C LEU A 105 -37.75 -21.83 -16.43
N GLU A 106 -37.41 -21.54 -17.69
CA GLU A 106 -37.85 -22.35 -18.83
C GLU A 106 -37.28 -23.77 -18.77
N ASN A 107 -36.00 -23.90 -18.43
CA ASN A 107 -35.36 -25.20 -18.29
C ASN A 107 -35.91 -25.97 -17.09
N ILE A 108 -36.22 -25.30 -15.98
CA ILE A 108 -36.91 -25.93 -14.84
C ILE A 108 -38.28 -26.46 -15.27
N SER A 109 -39.09 -25.66 -15.98
CA SER A 109 -40.41 -26.07 -16.47
C SER A 109 -40.34 -27.25 -17.44
N TYR A 110 -39.30 -27.32 -18.27
CA TYR A 110 -39.16 -28.37 -19.28
C TYR A 110 -38.55 -29.65 -18.72
N ILE A 111 -37.44 -29.54 -17.98
CA ILE A 111 -36.71 -30.67 -17.36
C ILE A 111 -37.56 -31.26 -16.22
N GLN A 112 -38.24 -30.40 -15.45
CA GLN A 112 -38.96 -30.74 -14.24
C GLN A 112 -38.08 -31.53 -13.25
N PRO A 113 -36.97 -30.94 -12.75
CA PRO A 113 -36.16 -31.60 -11.73
C PRO A 113 -36.96 -31.79 -10.44
N ASP A 114 -36.74 -32.90 -9.75
CA ASP A 114 -37.33 -33.20 -8.44
C ASP A 114 -36.89 -32.16 -7.40
N PHE A 115 -35.63 -31.72 -7.49
CA PHE A 115 -35.06 -30.73 -6.60
C PHE A 115 -34.31 -29.62 -7.37
N PHE A 116 -34.37 -28.40 -6.85
CA PHE A 116 -33.52 -27.30 -7.30
C PHE A 116 -32.64 -26.79 -6.16
N ALA A 117 -31.33 -26.89 -6.31
CA ALA A 117 -30.37 -26.52 -5.27
C ALA A 117 -29.97 -25.05 -5.36
N LYS A 118 -30.01 -24.33 -4.23
CA LYS A 118 -29.47 -22.98 -4.06
C LYS A 118 -28.45 -22.91 -2.91
N GLY A 119 -27.50 -21.98 -3.03
CA GLY A 119 -26.57 -21.65 -1.96
C GLY A 119 -27.26 -20.95 -0.79
N TYR A 120 -26.68 -21.06 0.42
CA TYR A 120 -27.21 -20.43 1.64
C TYR A 120 -27.20 -18.89 1.58
N GLU A 121 -26.34 -18.31 0.74
CA GLU A 121 -26.19 -16.86 0.52
C GLU A 121 -27.47 -16.15 0.06
N TYR A 122 -28.46 -16.90 -0.47
CA TYR A 122 -29.75 -16.37 -0.91
C TYR A 122 -30.84 -16.43 0.19
N VAL A 123 -30.47 -16.79 1.43
CA VAL A 123 -31.39 -16.85 2.58
C VAL A 123 -31.11 -15.74 3.59
N SER A 124 -29.86 -15.24 3.67
CA SER A 124 -29.38 -14.31 4.71
C SER A 124 -30.10 -12.95 4.74
N ASP A 125 -30.49 -12.41 3.58
CA ASP A 125 -31.06 -11.06 3.42
C ASP A 125 -32.55 -11.06 2.99
N GLY A 126 -33.26 -12.17 3.22
CA GLY A 126 -34.63 -12.38 2.74
C GLY A 126 -34.67 -12.99 1.33
N MET A 127 -35.68 -13.81 1.04
CA MET A 127 -35.74 -14.60 -0.20
C MET A 127 -35.81 -13.67 -1.43
N PRO A 128 -34.80 -13.64 -2.32
CA PRO A 128 -34.80 -12.77 -3.48
C PRO A 128 -35.96 -13.09 -4.44
N LEU A 129 -36.47 -12.07 -5.15
CA LEU A 129 -37.57 -12.20 -6.12
C LEU A 129 -37.36 -13.36 -7.10
N LYS A 130 -36.13 -13.53 -7.62
CA LYS A 130 -35.77 -14.61 -8.55
C LYS A 130 -35.93 -16.01 -7.92
N THR A 131 -35.59 -16.16 -6.65
CA THR A 131 -35.72 -17.43 -5.92
C THR A 131 -37.19 -17.76 -5.64
N SER A 132 -38.02 -16.75 -5.43
CA SER A 132 -39.48 -16.94 -5.32
C SER A 132 -40.10 -17.43 -6.63
N GLU A 133 -39.66 -16.89 -7.77
CA GLU A 133 -40.13 -17.34 -9.10
C GLU A 133 -39.72 -18.78 -9.41
N GLU A 134 -38.47 -19.15 -9.13
CA GLU A 134 -38.00 -20.54 -9.28
C GLU A 134 -38.82 -21.51 -8.42
N ALA A 135 -39.07 -21.16 -7.14
CA ALA A 135 -39.88 -21.96 -6.23
C ALA A 135 -41.34 -22.10 -6.71
N LYS A 136 -41.94 -21.03 -7.25
CA LYS A 136 -43.28 -21.08 -7.85
C LYS A 136 -43.33 -22.02 -9.04
N THR A 137 -42.33 -21.97 -9.92
CA THR A 137 -42.25 -22.87 -11.09
C THR A 137 -42.14 -24.33 -10.67
N LEU A 138 -41.30 -24.65 -9.69
CA LEU A 138 -41.16 -25.99 -9.11
C LEU A 138 -42.49 -26.51 -8.53
N ALA A 139 -43.22 -25.65 -7.81
CA ALA A 139 -44.48 -26.01 -7.17
C ALA A 139 -45.58 -26.40 -8.19
N THR A 140 -45.52 -25.92 -9.44
CA THR A 140 -46.53 -26.26 -10.47
C THR A 140 -46.60 -27.74 -10.81
N TYR A 141 -45.51 -28.48 -10.61
CA TYR A 141 -45.44 -29.92 -10.88
C TYR A 141 -44.99 -30.75 -9.67
N GLY A 142 -44.79 -30.13 -8.51
CA GLY A 142 -44.45 -30.81 -7.26
C GLY A 142 -42.94 -31.01 -7.00
N GLY A 143 -42.07 -30.22 -7.66
CA GLY A 143 -40.66 -30.14 -7.32
C GLY A 143 -40.39 -29.26 -6.09
N GLU A 144 -39.23 -29.43 -5.45
CA GLU A 144 -38.87 -28.71 -4.23
C GLU A 144 -37.55 -27.95 -4.36
N ILE A 145 -37.42 -26.83 -3.63
CA ILE A 145 -36.15 -26.10 -3.52
C ILE A 145 -35.37 -26.60 -2.31
N ILE A 146 -34.06 -26.85 -2.48
CA ILE A 146 -33.15 -27.27 -1.40
C ILE A 146 -32.07 -26.21 -1.23
N PHE A 147 -31.83 -25.81 0.01
CA PHE A 147 -30.72 -24.92 0.35
C PHE A 147 -29.54 -25.72 0.90
N THR A 148 -28.35 -25.50 0.36
CA THR A 148 -27.13 -26.16 0.84
C THR A 148 -26.59 -25.44 2.08
N PRO A 149 -26.04 -26.15 3.09
CA PRO A 149 -25.48 -25.54 4.30
C PRO A 149 -24.39 -24.51 3.98
N GLY A 150 -24.37 -23.38 4.70
CA GLY A 150 -23.43 -22.28 4.46
C GLY A 150 -22.44 -22.08 5.60
N ASP A 151 -21.21 -22.57 5.42
CA ASP A 151 -20.05 -22.04 6.14
C ASP A 151 -19.21 -21.23 5.16
N ILE A 152 -18.87 -19.99 5.57
CA ILE A 152 -18.06 -18.95 4.92
C ILE A 152 -17.51 -19.35 3.54
N VAL A 153 -18.03 -18.71 2.49
CA VAL A 153 -17.59 -18.93 1.10
C VAL A 153 -17.24 -17.60 0.43
N TYR A 154 -16.02 -17.52 -0.10
CA TYR A 154 -15.58 -16.46 -1.00
C TYR A 154 -16.33 -16.56 -2.33
N SER A 155 -17.00 -15.49 -2.75
CA SER A 155 -17.62 -15.44 -4.09
C SER A 155 -16.53 -15.36 -5.17
N SER A 156 -16.79 -15.88 -6.38
CA SER A 156 -15.85 -15.69 -7.51
C SER A 156 -15.54 -14.21 -7.76
N SER A 157 -16.46 -13.29 -7.46
CA SER A 157 -16.21 -11.84 -7.53
C SER A 157 -15.15 -11.41 -6.51
N GLN A 158 -15.24 -11.85 -5.25
CA GLN A 158 -14.20 -11.59 -4.24
C GLN A 158 -12.85 -12.23 -4.59
N LEU A 159 -12.84 -13.40 -5.22
CA LEU A 159 -11.61 -14.05 -5.68
C LEU A 159 -10.95 -13.33 -6.87
N ILE A 160 -11.75 -12.73 -7.76
CA ILE A 160 -11.27 -11.92 -8.87
C ILE A 160 -10.82 -10.54 -8.39
N GLU A 161 -11.52 -9.94 -7.42
CA GLU A 161 -11.15 -8.68 -6.77
C GLU A 161 -9.98 -8.81 -5.78
N LEU A 162 -9.55 -10.03 -5.43
CA LEU A 162 -8.41 -10.28 -4.53
C LEU A 162 -7.06 -9.88 -5.13
N ALA A 163 -6.98 -9.67 -6.44
CA ALA A 163 -5.80 -9.13 -7.09
C ALA A 163 -6.21 -8.28 -8.31
N PRO A 164 -6.65 -7.01 -8.12
CA PRO A 164 -6.61 -6.06 -9.23
C PRO A 164 -5.21 -6.12 -9.86
N PRO A 165 -5.10 -5.96 -11.20
CA PRO A 165 -3.79 -5.91 -11.84
C PRO A 165 -2.93 -4.89 -11.08
N LYS A 166 -1.74 -5.31 -10.66
CA LYS A 166 -0.79 -4.43 -9.97
C LYS A 166 -0.22 -3.46 -10.99
N LEU A 167 -1.03 -2.49 -11.42
CA LEU A 167 -0.71 -1.48 -12.43
C LEU A 167 0.35 -0.46 -11.96
N LYS A 168 1.09 -0.76 -10.89
CA LYS A 168 2.06 0.17 -10.30
C LYS A 168 3.18 0.51 -11.28
N ILE A 169 3.59 -0.47 -12.09
CA ILE A 169 4.67 -0.29 -13.07
C ILE A 169 4.14 0.50 -14.27
N GLU A 170 2.96 0.14 -14.77
CA GLU A 170 2.29 0.80 -15.89
C GLU A 170 1.95 2.26 -15.55
N LYS A 171 1.46 2.53 -14.34
CA LYS A 171 1.23 3.90 -13.85
C LYS A 171 2.53 4.70 -13.78
N LEU A 172 3.61 4.09 -13.25
CA LEU A 172 4.92 4.73 -13.22
C LEU A 172 5.44 5.04 -14.62
N LEU A 173 5.36 4.08 -15.55
CA LEU A 173 5.80 4.25 -16.94
C LEU A 173 5.00 5.32 -17.67
N THR A 174 3.68 5.40 -17.42
CA THR A 174 2.81 6.44 -18.00
C THR A 174 3.25 7.81 -17.52
N LEU A 175 3.42 7.99 -16.21
CA LEU A 175 3.92 9.25 -15.62
C LEU A 175 5.30 9.61 -16.16
N MET A 176 6.21 8.64 -16.25
CA MET A 176 7.55 8.84 -16.80
C MET A 176 7.52 9.26 -18.27
N ALA A 177 6.62 8.68 -19.07
CA ALA A 177 6.48 9.02 -20.48
C ALA A 177 5.91 10.43 -20.69
N GLU A 178 4.89 10.82 -19.91
CA GLU A 178 4.29 12.15 -19.95
C GLU A 178 5.29 13.27 -19.60
N GLU A 179 6.25 12.96 -18.72
CA GLU A 179 7.22 13.92 -18.18
C GLU A 179 8.62 13.76 -18.82
N GLU A 180 8.72 12.96 -19.89
CA GLU A 180 9.97 12.66 -20.61
C GLU A 180 11.11 12.12 -19.72
N VAL A 181 10.76 11.44 -18.62
CA VAL A 181 11.70 10.85 -17.67
C VAL A 181 12.06 9.42 -18.07
N THR A 182 13.35 9.09 -18.04
CA THR A 182 13.83 7.71 -18.28
C THR A 182 14.55 7.12 -17.07
N PHE A 183 14.63 5.79 -16.98
CA PHE A 183 15.43 5.12 -15.94
C PHE A 183 16.91 5.53 -15.99
N THR A 184 17.43 5.89 -17.17
CA THR A 184 18.78 6.44 -17.33
C THR A 184 18.92 7.79 -16.62
N MET A 185 17.97 8.70 -16.80
CA MET A 185 17.97 9.99 -16.11
C MET A 185 17.91 9.82 -14.58
N LEU A 186 17.12 8.86 -14.08
CA LEU A 186 17.08 8.55 -12.64
C LEU A 186 18.45 8.11 -12.12
N LYS A 187 19.17 7.24 -12.86
CA LYS A 187 20.53 6.80 -12.50
C LYS A 187 21.54 7.95 -12.57
N GLU A 188 21.43 8.83 -13.57
CA GLU A 188 22.30 9.99 -13.73
C GLU A 188 22.10 11.03 -12.63
N ALA A 189 20.88 11.19 -12.12
CA ALA A 189 20.59 12.08 -11.00
C ALA A 189 21.41 11.70 -9.76
N LEU A 190 21.51 10.40 -9.44
CA LEU A 190 22.26 9.90 -8.28
C LEU A 190 23.75 10.28 -8.35
N ILE A 191 24.35 10.32 -9.54
CA ILE A 191 25.77 10.66 -9.73
C ILE A 191 26.05 12.12 -9.33
N LYS A 192 25.06 13.01 -9.48
CA LYS A 192 25.21 14.44 -9.20
C LYS A 192 25.22 14.75 -7.69
N TYR A 193 24.76 13.84 -6.83
CA TYR A 193 24.61 14.09 -5.39
C TYR A 193 25.92 14.43 -4.69
N LYS A 194 27.04 13.86 -5.14
CA LYS A 194 28.37 14.14 -4.58
C LYS A 194 28.80 15.62 -4.66
N HIS A 195 28.15 16.41 -5.51
CA HIS A 195 28.42 17.84 -5.68
C HIS A 195 27.52 18.71 -4.80
N LEU A 196 26.54 18.13 -4.11
CA LEU A 196 25.60 18.84 -3.27
C LEU A 196 26.11 18.95 -1.83
N HIS A 197 25.80 20.09 -1.22
CA HIS A 197 26.01 20.38 0.18
C HIS A 197 24.67 20.71 0.84
N ILE A 198 24.28 19.94 1.85
CA ILE A 198 23.00 20.10 2.53
C ILE A 198 23.22 20.44 4.00
N HIS A 199 22.46 21.39 4.51
CA HIS A 199 22.45 21.72 5.93
C HIS A 199 21.18 21.18 6.57
N VAL A 200 21.30 20.15 7.40
CA VAL A 200 20.19 19.61 8.19
C VAL A 200 20.17 20.31 9.53
N VAL A 201 19.02 20.86 9.90
CA VAL A 201 18.78 21.48 11.20
C VAL A 201 17.60 20.76 11.85
N GLY A 202 17.78 20.27 13.07
CA GLY A 202 16.67 19.68 13.79
C GLY A 202 17.04 18.85 15.00
N ASP A 203 16.03 18.16 15.53
CA ASP A 203 16.15 17.39 16.76
C ASP A 203 16.83 16.05 16.46
N THR A 204 18.04 15.82 16.97
CA THR A 204 18.64 14.48 16.96
C THR A 204 18.06 13.64 18.09
N ILE A 205 17.65 12.42 17.76
CA ILE A 205 17.04 11.48 18.69
C ILE A 205 17.95 10.26 18.79
N VAL A 206 18.19 9.76 20.00
CA VAL A 206 18.76 8.43 20.20
C VAL A 206 17.61 7.45 20.41
N ASP A 207 17.38 6.57 19.43
CA ASP A 207 16.41 5.49 19.54
C ASP A 207 17.08 4.28 20.19
N SER A 208 16.64 3.93 21.40
CA SER A 208 17.18 2.80 22.16
C SER A 208 16.25 1.60 22.10
N TYR A 209 16.82 0.40 21.93
CA TYR A 209 16.14 -0.87 22.13
C TYR A 209 16.77 -1.58 23.31
N THR A 210 16.03 -1.66 24.42
CA THR A 210 16.43 -2.45 25.59
C THR A 210 15.83 -3.84 25.46
N HIS A 211 16.64 -4.81 25.07
CA HIS A 211 16.24 -6.20 25.00
C HIS A 211 16.24 -6.82 26.39
N SER A 212 15.18 -7.56 26.67
CA SER A 212 14.92 -8.12 27.98
C SER A 212 14.22 -9.48 27.89
N ALA A 213 14.43 -10.33 28.89
CA ALA A 213 13.72 -11.60 29.02
C ALA A 213 12.63 -11.50 30.09
N LEU A 214 11.42 -11.98 29.78
CA LEU A 214 10.33 -12.02 30.75
C LEU A 214 10.66 -13.04 31.86
N ILE A 215 10.73 -12.58 33.12
CA ILE A 215 11.04 -13.46 34.28
C ILE A 215 9.75 -13.92 34.97
N GLY A 216 8.71 -13.09 34.93
CA GLY A 216 7.45 -13.31 35.63
C GLY A 216 6.84 -11.99 36.10
N GLY A 217 5.66 -12.02 36.69
CA GLY A 217 4.87 -10.84 37.05
C GLY A 217 3.45 -11.30 37.29
N ASN A 218 2.70 -10.64 38.18
CA ASN A 218 1.34 -11.00 38.66
C ASN A 218 1.24 -11.70 40.03
N ILE A 219 2.35 -11.99 40.73
CA ILE A 219 2.25 -12.57 42.11
C ILE A 219 1.97 -11.48 43.16
N LYS A 220 2.57 -10.28 43.02
CA LYS A 220 2.42 -9.15 43.99
C LYS A 220 1.67 -7.95 43.43
N THR A 221 1.88 -7.65 42.15
CA THR A 221 1.16 -6.61 41.38
C THR A 221 0.96 -7.12 39.96
N PRO A 222 -0.03 -6.63 39.19
CA PRO A 222 -0.23 -6.98 37.79
C PRO A 222 0.81 -6.29 36.88
N THR A 223 2.07 -6.30 37.30
CA THR A 223 3.21 -5.69 36.60
C THR A 223 4.11 -6.80 36.08
N MET A 224 4.55 -6.68 34.84
CA MET A 224 5.54 -7.57 34.26
C MET A 224 6.94 -7.24 34.81
N SER A 225 7.68 -8.24 35.24
CA SER A 225 9.12 -8.14 35.55
C SER A 225 9.94 -8.75 34.43
N VAL A 226 10.92 -7.97 33.97
CA VAL A 226 11.84 -8.37 32.90
C VAL A 226 13.29 -8.29 33.38
N ARG A 227 14.15 -9.18 32.86
CA ARG A 227 15.60 -9.15 33.08
C ARG A 227 16.26 -8.40 31.93
N PHE A 228 17.11 -7.43 32.22
CA PHE A 228 17.95 -6.80 31.20
C PHE A 228 18.86 -7.82 30.51
N GLU A 229 19.01 -7.71 29.20
CA GLU A 229 19.95 -8.52 28.40
C GLU A 229 20.96 -7.64 27.68
N GLU A 230 20.49 -6.78 26.78
CA GLU A 230 21.34 -5.84 26.06
C GLU A 230 20.59 -4.54 25.75
N LYS A 231 21.34 -3.48 25.44
CA LYS A 231 20.80 -2.21 24.95
C LYS A 231 21.49 -1.87 23.64
N LYS A 232 20.72 -1.58 22.60
CA LYS A 232 21.21 -1.10 21.29
C LYS A 232 20.70 0.30 21.04
N ASP A 233 21.60 1.21 20.72
CA ASP A 233 21.29 2.62 20.46
C ASP A 233 21.50 2.93 18.98
N PHE A 234 20.57 3.69 18.41
CA PHE A 234 20.58 4.11 17.01
C PHE A 234 20.40 5.62 16.93
N ILE A 235 20.95 6.22 15.86
CA ILE A 235 20.77 7.64 15.57
C ILE A 235 19.48 7.78 14.75
N GLY A 236 18.52 8.50 15.30
CA GLY A 236 17.27 8.91 14.66
C GLY A 236 17.15 10.43 14.61
N GLY A 237 15.95 10.90 14.27
CA GLY A 237 15.70 12.33 14.18
C GLY A 237 16.38 13.00 12.97
N ALA A 238 16.77 14.26 13.13
CA ALA A 238 17.61 14.97 12.16
C ALA A 238 18.93 14.24 11.85
N GLY A 239 19.44 13.45 12.81
CA GLY A 239 20.66 12.66 12.65
C GLY A 239 20.54 11.57 11.58
N ILE A 240 19.40 10.89 11.47
CA ILE A 240 19.23 9.88 10.40
C ILE A 240 19.07 10.53 9.03
N VAL A 241 18.35 11.65 8.94
CA VAL A 241 18.23 12.42 7.68
C VAL A 241 19.63 12.81 7.17
N ALA A 242 20.50 13.28 8.07
CA ALA A 242 21.89 13.57 7.73
C ALA A 242 22.67 12.33 7.28
N LYS A 243 22.45 11.17 7.92
CA LYS A 243 23.07 9.89 7.51
C LYS A 243 22.59 9.41 6.14
N HIS A 244 21.31 9.53 5.80
CA HIS A 244 20.81 9.22 4.45
C HIS A 244 21.47 10.11 3.39
N ILE A 245 21.54 11.42 3.65
CA ILE A 245 22.18 12.37 2.73
C ILE A 245 23.66 12.03 2.54
N ARG A 246 24.36 11.67 3.62
CA ARG A 246 25.76 11.27 3.56
C ARG A 246 25.96 9.95 2.80
N ALA A 247 25.13 8.95 3.05
CA ALA A 247 25.15 7.67 2.36
C ALA A 247 24.78 7.78 0.86
N ALA A 248 23.97 8.79 0.52
CA ALA A 248 23.70 9.21 -0.86
C ALA A 248 24.89 9.96 -1.51
N GLY A 249 26.02 10.12 -0.83
CA GLY A 249 27.27 10.68 -1.34
C GLY A 249 27.42 12.20 -1.21
N ALA A 250 26.39 12.92 -0.76
CA ALA A 250 26.44 14.37 -0.59
C ALA A 250 27.29 14.80 0.62
N LYS A 251 27.70 16.06 0.63
CA LYS A 251 28.23 16.72 1.83
C LYS A 251 27.07 17.15 2.71
N VAL A 252 27.22 16.99 4.03
CA VAL A 252 26.17 17.37 4.97
C VAL A 252 26.77 18.04 6.20
N LEU A 253 26.14 19.15 6.57
CA LEU A 253 26.28 19.81 7.86
C LEU A 253 25.04 19.50 8.70
N LEU A 254 25.22 19.01 9.92
CA LEU A 254 24.13 18.81 10.88
C LEU A 254 24.23 19.85 12.00
N THR A 255 23.17 20.62 12.23
CA THR A 255 23.01 21.47 13.42
C THR A 255 21.87 20.92 14.26
N THR A 256 22.19 20.56 15.50
CA THR A 256 21.25 19.95 16.45
C THR A 256 21.53 20.48 17.85
N VAL A 257 20.53 20.39 18.72
CA VAL A 257 20.68 20.61 20.16
C VAL A 257 20.86 19.25 20.84
N LEU A 258 21.84 19.14 21.73
CA LEU A 258 22.12 17.94 22.53
C LEU A 258 22.26 18.34 24.01
N GLY A 259 22.00 17.39 24.91
CA GLY A 259 22.24 17.57 26.34
C GLY A 259 23.73 17.45 26.67
N ASP A 260 24.10 17.80 27.90
CA ASP A 260 25.45 17.53 28.42
C ASP A 260 25.51 16.17 29.13
N ASP A 261 25.41 15.10 28.33
CA ASP A 261 25.29 13.72 28.84
C ASP A 261 26.09 12.69 27.98
N GLU A 262 26.05 11.43 28.38
CA GLU A 262 26.72 10.34 27.66
C GLU A 262 26.13 10.11 26.26
N LEU A 263 24.84 10.38 26.08
CA LEU A 263 24.15 10.19 24.80
C LEU A 263 24.61 11.22 23.77
N LYS A 264 24.97 12.44 24.17
CA LYS A 264 25.70 13.39 23.29
C LYS A 264 26.97 12.74 22.74
N ASN A 265 27.78 12.10 23.59
CA ASN A 265 29.03 11.46 23.14
C ASN A 265 28.75 10.30 22.17
N PHE A 266 27.69 9.53 22.41
CA PHE A 266 27.21 8.52 21.46
C PHE A 266 26.86 9.14 20.11
N VAL A 267 26.09 10.23 20.09
CA VAL A 267 25.73 10.94 18.84
C VAL A 267 26.98 11.39 18.10
N LEU A 268 27.89 12.10 18.75
CA LEU A 268 29.09 12.64 18.12
C LEU A 268 30.01 11.55 17.56
N SER A 269 30.09 10.39 18.20
CA SER A 269 30.93 9.27 17.74
C SER A 269 30.29 8.43 16.63
N ASN A 270 28.97 8.44 16.49
CA ASN A 270 28.23 7.57 15.56
C ASN A 270 27.73 8.28 14.29
N LEU A 271 28.12 9.55 14.07
CA LEU A 271 27.79 10.30 12.85
C LEU A 271 28.77 10.08 11.69
N GLY A 272 29.93 9.45 11.95
CA GLY A 272 30.93 9.17 10.91
C GLY A 272 31.50 10.46 10.31
N ASP A 273 31.48 10.56 8.98
CA ASP A 273 32.04 11.69 8.20
C ASP A 273 31.13 12.93 8.12
N ILE A 274 30.00 12.95 8.84
CA ILE A 274 29.07 14.08 8.80
C ILE A 274 29.69 15.25 9.57
N GLU A 275 29.73 16.43 8.93
CA GLU A 275 30.11 17.65 9.65
C GLU A 275 28.99 18.02 10.62
N ILE A 276 29.31 18.29 11.88
CA ILE A 276 28.33 18.60 12.92
C ILE A 276 28.69 19.89 13.65
N GLN A 277 27.67 20.71 13.89
CA GLN A 277 27.69 21.87 14.77
C GLN A 277 26.73 21.60 15.94
N PRO A 278 27.22 20.91 16.99
CA PRO A 278 26.37 20.55 18.12
C PRO A 278 26.24 21.75 19.05
N ILE A 279 25.00 22.12 19.39
CA ILE A 279 24.74 23.12 20.44
C ILE A 279 24.40 22.36 21.72
N ILE A 280 25.26 22.50 22.73
CA ILE A 280 25.10 21.79 23.99
C ILE A 280 24.25 22.64 24.93
N ASP A 281 23.11 22.09 25.35
CA ASP A 281 22.21 22.70 26.32
C ASP A 281 22.17 21.85 27.58
N SER A 282 22.88 22.28 28.63
CA SER A 282 22.94 21.57 29.91
C SER A 282 21.62 21.56 30.69
N THR A 283 20.61 22.31 30.24
CA THR A 283 19.29 22.36 30.88
C THR A 283 18.32 21.28 30.38
N ARG A 284 18.69 20.54 29.34
CA ARG A 284 17.88 19.44 28.79
C ARG A 284 18.73 18.18 28.55
N PRO A 285 18.14 16.97 28.63
CA PRO A 285 18.80 15.75 28.20
C PRO A 285 18.86 15.68 26.66
N THR A 286 19.83 14.95 26.14
CA THR A 286 19.79 14.45 24.76
C THR A 286 18.56 13.56 24.62
N THR A 287 17.71 13.86 23.63
CA THR A 287 16.44 13.16 23.42
C THR A 287 16.66 11.68 23.20
N ASN A 288 16.08 10.85 24.08
CA ASN A 288 16.16 9.40 24.00
C ASN A 288 14.77 8.79 24.00
N LYS A 289 14.50 7.90 23.03
CA LYS A 289 13.26 7.11 22.96
C LYS A 289 13.61 5.64 23.12
N ASN A 290 13.36 5.08 24.30
CA ASN A 290 13.76 3.72 24.63
C ASN A 290 12.59 2.75 24.60
N VAL A 291 12.60 1.78 23.68
CA VAL A 291 11.63 0.69 23.62
C VAL A 291 12.17 -0.52 24.37
N ILE A 292 11.43 -0.96 25.38
CA ILE A 292 11.70 -2.21 26.09
C ILE A 292 11.09 -3.37 25.29
N VAL A 293 11.92 -4.30 24.85
CA VAL A 293 11.52 -5.45 24.02
C VAL A 293 11.71 -6.74 24.81
N ALA A 294 10.74 -7.65 24.78
CA ALA A 294 10.88 -9.00 25.30
C ALA A 294 10.22 -10.03 24.38
N ASN A 295 10.93 -11.13 24.08
CA ASN A 295 10.47 -12.18 23.16
C ASN A 295 9.91 -11.62 21.82
N ASN A 296 10.58 -10.61 21.25
CA ASN A 296 10.17 -9.85 20.05
C ASN A 296 8.90 -8.98 20.18
N TYR A 297 8.34 -8.83 21.39
CA TYR A 297 7.24 -7.90 21.66
C TYR A 297 7.77 -6.60 22.26
N ARG A 298 7.32 -5.46 21.71
CA ARG A 298 7.56 -4.12 22.27
C ARG A 298 6.62 -3.91 23.46
N LEU A 299 7.15 -3.95 24.69
CA LEU A 299 6.37 -3.93 25.93
C LEU A 299 5.99 -2.52 26.39
N LEU A 300 6.97 -1.62 26.42
CA LEU A 300 6.85 -0.26 26.94
C LEU A 300 7.83 0.64 26.20
N LYS A 301 7.46 1.90 26.01
CA LYS A 301 8.39 2.95 25.58
C LYS A 301 8.61 3.94 26.73
N ILE A 302 9.87 4.23 27.03
CA ILE A 302 10.32 5.20 28.02
C ILE A 302 11.07 6.30 27.27
N ASP A 303 10.50 7.50 27.26
CA ASP A 303 11.11 8.66 26.59
C ASP A 303 11.77 9.58 27.63
N THR A 304 13.07 9.83 27.47
CA THR A 304 13.84 10.81 28.26
C THR A 304 14.10 12.01 27.37
N LEU A 305 13.33 13.08 27.55
CA LEU A 305 13.32 14.22 26.62
C LEU A 305 12.87 15.51 27.30
N GLU A 306 13.17 16.64 26.68
CA GLU A 306 12.66 17.96 27.03
C GLU A 306 11.95 18.56 25.81
N ASN A 307 10.80 19.17 26.06
CA ASN A 307 9.85 19.57 25.03
C ASN A 307 9.57 21.07 25.03
N SER A 308 10.12 21.80 26.01
CA SER A 308 10.09 23.25 26.07
C SER A 308 10.91 23.87 24.95
N SER A 309 10.46 25.05 24.52
CA SER A 309 11.17 25.86 23.52
C SER A 309 12.62 26.07 23.94
N ILE A 310 13.53 26.06 22.97
CA ILE A 310 14.91 26.50 23.18
C ILE A 310 14.97 27.97 23.64
N SER A 311 16.07 28.34 24.30
CA SER A 311 16.33 29.72 24.74
C SER A 311 16.69 30.63 23.55
N ASP A 312 16.56 31.95 23.72
CA ASP A 312 16.97 32.93 22.69
C ASP A 312 18.45 32.83 22.33
N HIS A 313 19.28 32.43 23.29
CA HIS A 313 20.71 32.23 23.03
C HIS A 313 20.94 31.06 22.07
N ILE A 314 20.28 29.91 22.30
CA ILE A 314 20.37 28.74 21.42
C ILE A 314 19.78 29.07 20.05
N LEU A 315 18.63 29.77 20.00
CA LEU A 315 18.02 30.21 18.75
C LEU A 315 18.97 31.10 17.95
N TYR A 316 19.65 32.04 18.60
CA TYR A 316 20.66 32.89 17.97
C TYR A 316 21.83 32.07 17.42
N LEU A 317 22.33 31.08 18.17
CA LEU A 317 23.41 30.20 17.71
C LEU A 317 23.01 29.40 16.47
N ILE A 318 21.83 28.76 16.47
CA ILE A 318 21.32 28.02 15.31
C ILE A 318 21.18 28.96 14.11
N SER A 319 20.54 30.12 14.30
CA SER A 319 20.33 31.11 13.25
C SER A 319 21.66 31.64 12.69
N ASN A 320 22.66 31.85 13.54
CA ASN A 320 23.99 32.27 13.11
C ASN A 320 24.71 31.17 12.31
N THR A 321 24.56 29.91 12.70
CA THR A 321 25.12 28.78 11.94
C THR A 321 24.47 28.68 10.57
N ILE A 322 23.13 28.77 10.48
CA ILE A 322 22.40 28.76 9.20
C ILE A 322 22.88 29.89 8.27
N ARG A 323 23.06 31.12 8.79
CA ARG A 323 23.54 32.25 7.99
C ARG A 323 24.95 32.05 7.42
N ASN A 324 25.83 31.42 8.20
CA ASN A 324 27.25 31.31 7.88
C ASN A 324 27.64 29.99 7.20
N ALA A 325 26.71 29.06 7.03
CA ALA A 325 26.93 27.77 6.39
C ALA A 325 26.28 27.73 4.99
N PRO A 326 26.97 28.20 3.93
CA PRO A 326 26.43 28.16 2.58
C PRO A 326 26.19 26.71 2.13
N SER A 327 24.94 26.42 1.79
CA SER A 327 24.48 25.11 1.33
C SER A 327 23.53 25.26 0.14
N ASN A 328 23.37 24.18 -0.62
CA ASN A 328 22.39 24.11 -1.71
C ASN A 328 20.96 24.03 -1.14
N ALA A 329 20.78 23.38 0.02
CA ALA A 329 19.52 23.34 0.73
C ALA A 329 19.70 23.38 2.26
N VAL A 330 18.67 23.89 2.93
CA VAL A 330 18.48 23.77 4.37
C VAL A 330 17.23 22.93 4.63
N ILE A 331 17.40 21.84 5.38
CA ILE A 331 16.30 20.95 5.78
C ILE A 331 15.99 21.17 7.25
N PHE A 332 14.76 21.55 7.57
CA PHE A 332 14.22 21.59 8.92
C PHE A 332 13.53 20.27 9.21
N SER A 333 14.12 19.49 10.11
CA SER A 333 13.64 18.16 10.50
C SER A 333 13.08 18.23 11.92
N ASP A 334 11.75 18.42 12.02
CA ASP A 334 11.06 18.75 13.25
C ASP A 334 10.38 17.54 13.90
N PHE A 335 10.83 17.19 15.11
CA PHE A 335 10.26 16.15 15.95
C PHE A 335 9.59 16.71 17.21
N ARG A 336 9.42 18.04 17.27
CA ARG A 336 8.76 18.81 18.35
C ARG A 336 9.43 18.69 19.72
N HIS A 337 10.76 18.65 19.75
CA HIS A 337 11.57 18.66 20.98
C HIS A 337 12.18 20.04 21.33
N GLY A 338 11.64 21.09 20.73
CA GLY A 338 11.80 22.47 21.19
C GLY A 338 12.51 23.41 20.22
N ILE A 339 13.22 22.91 19.21
CA ILE A 339 13.89 23.74 18.19
C ILE A 339 12.85 24.48 17.35
N PHE A 340 11.83 23.78 16.86
CA PHE A 340 10.81 24.34 15.98
C PHE A 340 9.47 24.54 16.68
N ASN A 341 9.00 25.76 16.65
CA ASN A 341 7.66 26.16 17.07
C ASN A 341 7.34 27.55 16.46
N ARG A 342 6.10 28.02 16.65
CA ARG A 342 5.64 29.30 16.09
C ARG A 342 6.49 30.52 16.45
N ARG A 343 7.23 30.48 17.57
CA ARG A 343 8.15 31.54 17.97
C ARG A 343 9.49 31.44 17.25
N THR A 344 10.05 30.24 17.10
CA THR A 344 11.41 30.03 16.60
C THR A 344 11.50 29.91 15.08
N ILE A 345 10.48 29.33 14.42
CA ILE A 345 10.47 29.09 12.97
C ILE A 345 10.69 30.38 12.16
N PRO A 346 10.04 31.53 12.45
CA PRO A 346 10.26 32.75 11.67
C PRO A 346 11.70 33.26 11.68
N GLU A 347 12.38 33.19 12.82
CA GLU A 347 13.78 33.63 12.94
C GLU A 347 14.73 32.66 12.20
N LEU A 348 14.50 31.35 12.36
CA LEU A 348 15.26 30.32 11.65
C LEU A 348 15.06 30.41 10.13
N TYR A 349 13.83 30.66 9.68
CA TYR A 349 13.52 30.88 8.27
C TYR A 349 14.25 32.11 7.72
N ALA A 350 14.20 33.23 8.45
CA ALA A 350 14.88 34.46 8.06
C ALA A 350 16.42 34.32 8.02
N ALA A 351 16.97 33.35 8.74
CA ALA A 351 18.40 33.04 8.72
C ALA A 351 18.85 32.29 7.45
N ILE A 352 17.93 31.63 6.72
CA ILE A 352 18.28 30.87 5.51
C ILE A 352 18.74 31.84 4.40
N PRO A 353 19.94 31.65 3.81
CA PRO A 353 20.42 32.50 2.72
C PRO A 353 19.47 32.55 1.53
N ARG A 354 19.44 33.70 0.83
CA ARG A 354 18.62 33.85 -0.38
C ARG A 354 19.09 32.88 -1.47
N GLY A 355 18.15 32.20 -2.11
CA GLY A 355 18.42 31.24 -3.18
C GLY A 355 18.74 29.81 -2.69
N THR A 356 18.85 29.60 -1.38
CA THR A 356 18.96 28.25 -0.80
C THR A 356 17.60 27.57 -0.79
N TYR A 357 17.56 26.30 -1.25
CA TYR A 357 16.35 25.50 -1.28
C TYR A 357 15.90 25.13 0.13
N ARG A 358 14.64 25.33 0.46
CA ARG A 358 14.08 25.21 1.80
C ARG A 358 13.20 23.98 1.89
N VAL A 359 13.52 23.09 2.83
CA VAL A 359 12.77 21.85 3.03
C VAL A 359 12.33 21.73 4.47
N ALA A 360 11.10 21.26 4.71
CA ALA A 360 10.61 20.98 6.05
C ALA A 360 9.83 19.65 6.13
N ASP A 361 10.04 18.93 7.22
CA ASP A 361 9.20 17.82 7.65
C ASP A 361 8.90 18.01 9.15
N SER A 362 7.64 17.82 9.56
CA SER A 362 7.19 18.04 10.93
C SER A 362 6.31 16.88 11.37
N GLN A 363 6.80 16.12 12.34
CA GLN A 363 6.16 14.88 12.73
C GLN A 363 4.99 15.06 13.71
N VAL A 364 3.95 14.25 13.54
CA VAL A 364 2.89 14.05 14.54
C VAL A 364 3.04 12.66 15.16
N ALA A 365 3.71 12.61 16.32
CA ALA A 365 3.98 11.39 17.07
C ALA A 365 3.32 11.44 18.47
N SER A 366 4.11 11.42 19.54
CA SER A 366 3.63 11.68 20.91
C SER A 366 3.27 13.15 21.15
N ARG A 367 3.72 14.03 20.25
CA ARG A 367 3.38 15.45 20.22
C ARG A 367 2.85 15.85 18.85
N TRP A 368 2.26 17.04 18.86
CA TRP A 368 1.56 17.61 17.73
C TRP A 368 2.44 18.61 17.00
N GLY A 369 3.12 18.12 15.97
CA GLY A 369 3.71 18.97 14.95
C GLY A 369 2.66 19.58 14.04
N ASN A 370 2.93 20.76 13.52
CA ASN A 370 2.08 21.41 12.54
C ASN A 370 2.92 21.88 11.36
N ILE A 371 2.84 21.15 10.25
CA ILE A 371 3.61 21.41 9.05
C ILE A 371 3.27 22.78 8.41
N ILE A 372 2.06 23.32 8.65
CA ILE A 372 1.70 24.66 8.14
C ILE A 372 2.40 25.81 8.89
N ASP A 373 3.08 25.53 10.01
CA ASP A 373 3.96 26.53 10.64
C ASP A 373 5.18 26.83 9.73
N PHE A 374 5.52 25.94 8.78
CA PHE A 374 6.62 26.08 7.82
C PHE A 374 6.14 26.68 6.50
N GLN A 375 5.69 27.94 6.54
CA GLN A 375 5.19 28.65 5.35
C GLN A 375 6.31 29.02 4.37
N ASP A 376 5.99 29.05 3.07
CA ASP A 376 6.90 29.48 2.00
C ASP A 376 8.17 28.62 1.86
N PHE A 377 8.07 27.33 2.19
CA PHE A 377 9.10 26.32 1.94
C PHE A 377 9.00 25.77 0.52
N ASP A 378 10.14 25.40 -0.08
CA ASP A 378 10.14 24.85 -1.43
C ASP A 378 9.59 23.41 -1.45
N LEU A 379 9.95 22.60 -0.46
CA LEU A 379 9.43 21.23 -0.31
C LEU A 379 8.95 20.95 1.12
N ILE A 380 7.75 20.38 1.23
CA ILE A 380 7.27 19.75 2.46
C ILE A 380 6.82 18.31 2.21
N THR A 381 7.04 17.42 3.19
CA THR A 381 6.80 15.98 3.02
C THR A 381 5.88 15.34 4.07
N PRO A 382 4.77 15.95 4.51
CA PRO A 382 3.93 15.39 5.58
C PRO A 382 3.31 14.03 5.20
N ASN A 383 2.98 13.21 6.17
CA ASN A 383 2.07 12.07 5.99
C ASN A 383 0.59 12.48 6.14
N GLU A 384 -0.34 11.58 5.78
CA GLU A 384 -1.78 11.86 5.90
C GLU A 384 -2.19 12.29 7.32
N ARG A 385 -1.64 11.65 8.36
CA ARG A 385 -1.97 11.96 9.75
C ARG A 385 -1.54 13.38 10.12
N GLU A 386 -0.35 13.78 9.70
CA GLU A 386 0.20 15.13 9.86
C GLU A 386 -0.63 16.16 9.10
N ALA A 387 -1.00 15.87 7.86
CA ALA A 387 -1.84 16.73 7.03
C ALA A 387 -3.23 16.97 7.64
N ARG A 388 -3.91 15.89 8.04
CA ARG A 388 -5.21 15.93 8.70
C ARG A 388 -5.17 16.70 10.01
N PHE A 389 -4.14 16.44 10.81
CA PHE A 389 -3.92 17.17 12.05
C PHE A 389 -3.72 18.67 11.81
N ALA A 390 -2.84 19.03 10.88
CA ALA A 390 -2.53 20.42 10.55
C ALA A 390 -3.75 21.21 10.06
N LEU A 391 -4.63 20.56 9.29
CA LEU A 391 -5.84 21.17 8.73
C LEU A 391 -7.06 21.09 9.64
N ALA A 392 -6.98 20.33 10.74
CA ALA A 392 -8.13 19.91 11.55
C ALA A 392 -9.22 19.23 10.70
N ASP A 393 -8.80 18.29 9.84
CA ASP A 393 -9.63 17.62 8.84
C ASP A 393 -9.74 16.10 9.10
N GLN A 394 -10.95 15.55 9.10
CA GLN A 394 -11.18 14.10 9.33
C GLN A 394 -11.67 13.35 8.09
N ASP A 395 -12.49 14.00 7.26
CA ASP A 395 -13.33 13.29 6.29
C ASP A 395 -12.98 13.61 4.83
N THR A 396 -12.17 14.64 4.58
CA THR A 396 -11.90 15.09 3.21
C THR A 396 -11.09 14.04 2.45
N GLY A 397 -11.43 13.86 1.17
CA GLY A 397 -10.68 13.00 0.26
C GLY A 397 -9.23 13.47 0.07
N ILE A 398 -8.32 12.53 -0.16
CA ILE A 398 -6.87 12.77 -0.16
C ILE A 398 -6.43 13.92 -1.09
N ARG A 399 -6.99 14.00 -2.30
CA ARG A 399 -6.65 15.08 -3.25
C ARG A 399 -7.01 16.46 -2.68
N SER A 400 -8.23 16.62 -2.18
CA SER A 400 -8.69 17.88 -1.60
C SER A 400 -7.95 18.23 -0.30
N LEU A 401 -7.59 17.22 0.50
CA LEU A 401 -6.73 17.39 1.68
C LEU A 401 -5.35 17.94 1.28
N ALA A 402 -4.72 17.34 0.27
CA ALA A 402 -3.41 17.76 -0.22
C ALA A 402 -3.46 19.17 -0.83
N ALA A 403 -4.48 19.48 -1.63
CA ALA A 403 -4.69 20.81 -2.21
C ALA A 403 -4.83 21.89 -1.12
N ASN A 404 -5.69 21.65 -0.13
CA ASN A 404 -5.88 22.56 1.00
C ASN A 404 -4.60 22.76 1.81
N LEU A 405 -3.80 21.69 1.98
CA LEU A 405 -2.53 21.77 2.70
C LEU A 405 -1.49 22.57 1.92
N TYR A 406 -1.39 22.31 0.63
CA TYR A 406 -0.52 23.05 -0.29
C TYR A 406 -0.80 24.55 -0.22
N ASP A 407 -2.08 24.94 -0.31
CA ASP A 407 -2.50 26.34 -0.27
C ASP A 407 -2.22 26.99 1.10
N LYS A 408 -2.51 26.30 2.21
CA LYS A 408 -2.26 26.86 3.55
C LYS A 408 -0.78 26.94 3.91
N ALA A 409 0.04 26.02 3.40
CA ALA A 409 1.48 26.03 3.61
C ALA A 409 2.21 27.01 2.68
N HIS A 410 1.58 27.42 1.57
CA HIS A 410 2.23 28.23 0.53
C HIS A 410 3.56 27.61 0.03
N CYS A 411 3.64 26.27 0.00
CA CYS A 411 4.83 25.57 -0.46
C CYS A 411 4.88 25.48 -1.99
N LYS A 412 6.06 25.27 -2.57
CA LYS A 412 6.17 25.05 -4.03
C LYS A 412 5.85 23.61 -4.43
N THR A 413 6.30 22.65 -3.63
CA THR A 413 6.05 21.22 -3.83
C THR A 413 5.63 20.59 -2.51
N LEU A 414 4.51 19.85 -2.54
CA LEU A 414 4.04 19.03 -1.42
C LEU A 414 4.13 17.57 -1.83
N ILE A 415 4.88 16.74 -1.10
CA ILE A 415 4.82 15.28 -1.24
C ILE A 415 4.07 14.71 -0.04
N LEU A 416 2.81 14.34 -0.24
CA LEU A 416 1.97 13.73 0.79
C LEU A 416 2.22 12.21 0.86
N LYS A 417 2.79 11.76 1.98
CA LYS A 417 3.09 10.34 2.24
C LYS A 417 1.80 9.59 2.63
N LEU A 418 1.45 8.52 1.90
CA LEU A 418 0.20 7.75 2.08
C LEU A 418 0.42 6.31 2.56
N GLY A 419 1.65 5.97 2.96
CA GLY A 419 2.00 4.65 3.48
C GLY A 419 2.07 3.59 2.37
N ASP A 420 1.34 2.49 2.54
CA ASP A 420 1.25 1.40 1.56
C ASP A 420 0.62 1.82 0.23
N ARG A 421 -0.18 2.90 0.22
CA ARG A 421 -0.73 3.52 -0.98
C ARG A 421 0.28 4.38 -1.77
N GLY A 422 1.51 4.53 -1.27
CA GLY A 422 2.57 5.33 -1.91
C GLY A 422 2.52 6.80 -1.52
N LEU A 423 2.51 7.70 -2.50
CA LEU A 423 2.51 9.15 -2.28
C LEU A 423 1.67 9.90 -3.32
N LEU A 424 1.25 11.12 -2.95
CA LEU A 424 0.65 12.10 -3.86
C LEU A 424 1.47 13.38 -3.82
N THR A 425 1.89 13.88 -4.98
CA THR A 425 2.68 15.11 -5.09
C THR A 425 1.84 16.23 -5.71
N CYS A 426 1.76 17.39 -5.05
CA CYS A 426 1.19 18.62 -5.60
C CYS A 426 2.29 19.58 -6.06
N ARG A 427 2.14 20.15 -7.26
CA ARG A 427 3.15 20.99 -7.92
C ARG A 427 2.73 22.45 -8.10
N ASN A 428 1.43 22.72 -8.16
CA ASN A 428 0.90 24.07 -8.35
C ASN A 428 -0.47 24.23 -7.68
N ASN A 429 -0.96 25.48 -7.65
CA ASN A 429 -2.24 25.86 -7.04
C ASN A 429 -3.44 25.76 -8.00
N GLN A 430 -3.25 25.26 -9.22
CA GLN A 430 -4.33 25.05 -10.20
C GLN A 430 -4.95 23.67 -9.98
N HIS A 431 -5.54 23.46 -8.80
CA HIS A 431 -5.95 22.13 -8.32
C HIS A 431 -6.92 21.38 -9.24
N GLU A 432 -7.59 22.04 -10.19
CA GLU A 432 -8.47 21.42 -11.18
C GLU A 432 -7.73 20.88 -12.42
N ALA A 433 -6.53 21.40 -12.72
CA ALA A 433 -5.72 20.96 -13.84
C ALA A 433 -5.18 19.54 -13.63
N LEU A 434 -5.09 18.75 -14.71
CA LEU A 434 -4.66 17.34 -14.65
C LEU A 434 -3.20 17.18 -14.23
N ASP A 435 -2.36 18.17 -14.49
CA ASP A 435 -0.92 18.19 -14.18
C ASP A 435 -0.59 18.77 -12.79
N SER A 436 -1.59 19.34 -12.10
CA SER A 436 -1.42 19.97 -10.77
C SER A 436 -0.95 19.01 -9.67
N PHE A 437 -1.21 17.71 -9.86
CA PHE A 437 -0.75 16.65 -8.97
C PHE A 437 -0.48 15.36 -9.74
N PHE A 438 0.27 14.45 -9.12
CA PHE A 438 0.43 13.07 -9.60
C PHE A 438 0.57 12.12 -8.41
N VAL A 439 0.42 10.82 -8.68
CA VAL A 439 0.45 9.76 -7.67
C VAL A 439 1.48 8.71 -8.06
N ILE A 440 2.25 8.26 -7.08
CA ILE A 440 3.21 7.17 -7.23
C ILE A 440 2.85 6.09 -6.21
N ASP A 441 2.64 4.86 -6.66
CA ASP A 441 2.33 3.73 -5.78
C ASP A 441 3.55 3.33 -4.91
N SER A 442 3.32 2.54 -3.87
CA SER A 442 4.43 1.98 -3.08
C SER A 442 5.19 0.90 -3.85
N PHE A 443 6.53 0.98 -3.79
CA PHE A 443 7.45 0.02 -4.40
C PHE A 443 8.12 -0.91 -3.38
N VAL A 444 7.55 -1.01 -2.18
CA VAL A 444 7.98 -1.99 -1.18
C VAL A 444 7.59 -3.40 -1.65
N GLU A 445 8.56 -4.32 -1.69
CA GLU A 445 8.31 -5.72 -2.01
C GLU A 445 8.16 -6.59 -0.77
N ARG A 446 9.02 -6.37 0.23
CA ARG A 446 9.05 -7.12 1.48
C ARG A 446 9.18 -6.19 2.67
N ILE A 447 8.07 -5.95 3.37
CA ILE A 447 8.07 -5.12 4.57
C ILE A 447 8.83 -5.85 5.69
N VAL A 448 9.85 -5.18 6.25
CA VAL A 448 10.62 -5.62 7.42
C VAL A 448 10.37 -4.66 8.58
N ASP A 449 10.71 -3.38 8.44
CA ASP A 449 10.41 -2.32 9.41
C ASP A 449 10.05 -1.03 8.66
N THR A 450 8.98 -0.34 9.04
CA THR A 450 8.56 0.92 8.39
C THR A 450 9.16 2.18 9.02
N VAL A 451 9.91 2.03 10.11
CA VAL A 451 10.58 3.15 10.79
C VAL A 451 11.61 3.79 9.84
N GLY A 452 11.68 5.12 9.81
CA GLY A 452 12.69 5.86 9.01
C GLY A 452 12.34 6.07 7.54
N ALA A 453 11.34 5.38 6.98
CA ALA A 453 11.01 5.48 5.56
C ALA A 453 10.67 6.91 5.09
N GLY A 454 10.06 7.71 5.96
CA GLY A 454 9.78 9.13 5.70
C GLY A 454 11.04 9.99 5.65
N ASP A 455 12.04 9.68 6.48
CA ASP A 455 13.31 10.40 6.54
C ASP A 455 14.17 10.11 5.29
N ALA A 456 14.17 8.85 4.84
CA ALA A 456 14.79 8.45 3.58
C ALA A 456 14.12 9.13 2.38
N LEU A 457 12.78 9.17 2.33
CA LEU A 457 12.04 9.88 1.29
C LEU A 457 12.40 11.36 1.25
N LEU A 458 12.40 12.05 2.39
CA LEU A 458 12.75 13.46 2.52
C LEU A 458 14.16 13.74 1.97
N ALA A 459 15.15 12.96 2.42
CA ALA A 459 16.54 13.11 2.01
C ALA A 459 16.72 12.94 0.49
N TYR A 460 16.22 11.84 -0.07
CA TYR A 460 16.42 11.51 -1.48
C TYR A 460 15.57 12.39 -2.41
N SER A 461 14.35 12.79 -2.01
CA SER A 461 13.55 13.75 -2.78
C SER A 461 14.25 15.11 -2.86
N THR A 462 14.84 15.58 -1.75
CA THR A 462 15.59 16.83 -1.70
C THR A 462 16.80 16.81 -2.63
N LEU A 463 17.63 15.75 -2.54
CA LEU A 463 18.82 15.62 -3.37
C LEU A 463 18.47 15.53 -4.86
N THR A 464 17.44 14.76 -5.20
CA THR A 464 17.00 14.61 -6.59
C THR A 464 16.49 15.94 -7.15
N MET A 465 15.69 16.67 -6.37
CA MET A 465 15.18 17.97 -6.77
C MET A 465 16.33 18.94 -7.09
N LEU A 466 17.32 19.03 -6.22
CA LEU A 466 18.50 19.88 -6.45
C LEU A 466 19.33 19.44 -7.67
N ALA A 467 19.40 18.14 -7.94
CA ALA A 467 20.19 17.58 -9.03
C ALA A 467 19.53 17.72 -10.41
N THR A 468 18.20 17.84 -10.46
CA THR A 468 17.41 17.68 -11.68
C THR A 468 16.42 18.81 -11.95
N GLY A 469 15.93 19.48 -10.90
CA GLY A 469 14.81 20.40 -10.98
C GLY A 469 13.46 19.75 -11.29
N SER A 470 13.35 18.41 -11.21
CA SER A 470 12.13 17.66 -11.53
C SER A 470 11.45 17.11 -10.28
N GLU A 471 10.21 17.54 -10.04
CA GLU A 471 9.36 17.04 -8.95
C GLU A 471 9.02 15.56 -9.12
N VAL A 472 8.89 15.11 -10.37
CA VAL A 472 8.57 13.73 -10.73
C VAL A 472 9.75 12.83 -10.42
N MET A 473 10.96 13.18 -10.86
CA MET A 473 12.16 12.41 -10.51
C MET A 473 12.37 12.39 -8.99
N ALA A 474 12.17 13.52 -8.31
CA ALA A 474 12.29 13.61 -6.86
C ALA A 474 11.30 12.69 -6.14
N SER A 475 10.06 12.64 -6.59
CA SER A 475 9.04 11.78 -6.00
C SER A 475 9.31 10.30 -6.29
N ILE A 476 9.79 9.94 -7.49
CA ILE A 476 10.15 8.55 -7.84
C ILE A 476 11.31 8.06 -6.99
N ILE A 477 12.43 8.79 -6.95
CA ILE A 477 13.61 8.37 -6.19
C ILE A 477 13.32 8.41 -4.68
N GLY A 478 12.57 9.41 -4.20
CA GLY A 478 12.09 9.46 -2.82
C GLY A 478 11.24 8.24 -2.45
N SER A 479 10.32 7.82 -3.32
CA SER A 479 9.53 6.60 -3.12
C SER A 479 10.39 5.33 -3.11
N PHE A 480 11.43 5.27 -3.95
CA PHE A 480 12.35 4.12 -3.98
C PHE A 480 13.21 4.07 -2.71
N ALA A 481 13.65 5.21 -2.20
CA ALA A 481 14.38 5.30 -0.94
C ALA A 481 13.54 4.85 0.25
N ALA A 482 12.29 5.31 0.34
CA ALA A 482 11.34 4.82 1.34
C ALA A 482 11.13 3.30 1.25
N ALA A 483 11.05 2.76 0.02
CA ALA A 483 10.89 1.34 -0.19
C ALA A 483 12.12 0.52 0.26
N CYS A 484 13.33 1.00 -0.03
CA CYS A 484 14.56 0.37 0.44
C CYS A 484 14.67 0.39 1.96
N GLU A 485 14.29 1.50 2.62
CA GLU A 485 14.29 1.59 4.08
C GLU A 485 13.30 0.58 4.69
N CYS A 486 12.10 0.50 4.12
CA CYS A 486 11.08 -0.44 4.56
C CYS A 486 11.47 -1.93 4.47
N GLU A 487 12.49 -2.24 3.67
CA GLU A 487 12.99 -3.60 3.41
C GLU A 487 14.22 -3.96 4.27
N CYS A 488 14.71 -3.00 5.07
CA CYS A 488 15.82 -3.19 6.00
C CYS A 488 15.31 -3.31 7.45
N ASP A 489 16.12 -3.91 8.33
CA ASP A 489 15.82 -3.98 9.77
C ASP A 489 16.46 -2.79 10.50
N GLY A 490 15.64 -1.94 11.10
CA GLY A 490 16.07 -0.73 11.78
C GLY A 490 16.38 0.45 10.85
N ASN A 491 16.82 1.55 11.46
CA ASN A 491 17.01 2.85 10.79
C ASN A 491 18.44 2.95 10.21
N ILE A 492 18.66 2.31 9.06
CA ILE A 492 19.98 2.16 8.43
C ILE A 492 20.06 3.08 7.22
N PRO A 493 21.11 3.91 7.09
CA PRO A 493 21.14 4.85 5.98
C PRO A 493 21.24 4.17 4.61
N ILE A 494 20.22 4.39 3.77
CA ILE A 494 20.20 3.91 2.39
C ILE A 494 21.34 4.50 1.56
N THR A 495 22.08 3.63 0.86
CA THR A 495 23.18 4.01 -0.04
C THR A 495 22.72 4.16 -1.50
N ILE A 496 23.55 4.82 -2.31
CA ILE A 496 23.31 4.97 -3.76
C ILE A 496 23.16 3.59 -4.43
N GLU A 497 23.96 2.61 -4.03
CA GLU A 497 23.96 1.27 -4.61
C GLU A 497 22.60 0.58 -4.41
N GLN A 498 22.00 0.72 -3.22
CA GLN A 498 20.68 0.16 -2.93
C GLN A 498 19.59 0.82 -3.81
N ILE A 499 19.65 2.14 -4.02
CA ILE A 499 18.73 2.82 -4.93
C ILE A 499 18.95 2.38 -6.38
N LEU A 500 20.21 2.22 -6.81
CA LEU A 500 20.53 1.73 -8.16
C LEU A 500 20.01 0.31 -8.39
N GLU A 501 20.13 -0.57 -7.39
CA GLU A 501 19.56 -1.92 -7.42
C GLU A 501 18.03 -1.88 -7.51
N LYS A 502 17.38 -1.02 -6.71
CA LYS A 502 15.93 -0.82 -6.78
C LYS A 502 15.50 -0.32 -8.16
N ILE A 503 16.18 0.67 -8.74
CA ILE A 503 15.92 1.15 -10.10
C ILE A 503 16.05 0.01 -11.13
N LYS A 504 17.15 -0.76 -11.09
CA LYS A 504 17.37 -1.89 -12.01
C LYS A 504 16.29 -2.95 -11.89
N MET A 505 15.84 -3.23 -10.68
CA MET A 505 14.78 -4.19 -10.40
C MET A 505 13.44 -3.75 -11.02
N ILE A 506 13.04 -2.50 -10.79
CA ILE A 506 11.82 -1.92 -11.37
C ILE A 506 11.90 -1.81 -12.89
N GLU A 507 13.05 -1.40 -13.43
CA GLU A 507 13.31 -1.34 -14.87
C GLU A 507 13.18 -2.73 -15.51
N LYS A 508 13.69 -3.79 -14.87
CA LYS A 508 13.54 -5.17 -15.35
C LYS A 508 12.08 -5.62 -15.35
N GLN A 509 11.31 -5.27 -14.32
CA GLN A 509 9.87 -5.55 -14.25
C GLN A 509 9.12 -4.84 -15.38
N ALA A 510 9.41 -3.55 -15.60
CA ALA A 510 8.85 -2.76 -16.70
C ALA A 510 9.06 -3.39 -18.09
N TYR A 511 10.29 -3.79 -18.42
CA TYR A 511 10.56 -4.42 -19.72
C TYR A 511 9.93 -5.81 -19.86
N TYR A 512 9.77 -6.55 -18.76
CA TYR A 512 9.06 -7.83 -18.79
C TYR A 512 7.58 -7.65 -19.14
N ASP A 513 6.90 -6.68 -18.52
CA ASP A 513 5.48 -6.42 -18.75
C ASP A 513 5.20 -5.83 -20.15
N LEU A 514 6.08 -4.97 -20.65
CA LEU A 514 6.03 -4.50 -22.05
C LEU A 514 6.16 -5.67 -23.04
N SER A 515 7.13 -6.57 -22.82
CA SER A 515 7.32 -7.75 -23.68
C SER A 515 6.14 -8.74 -23.64
N ARG A 516 5.39 -8.76 -22.53
CA ARG A 516 4.17 -9.57 -22.39
C ARG A 516 3.01 -8.96 -23.16
N THR A 517 2.86 -7.64 -23.11
CA THR A 517 1.82 -6.89 -23.85
C THR A 517 2.03 -7.02 -25.35
N GLU A 518 3.26 -6.83 -25.85
CA GLU A 518 3.59 -7.03 -27.28
C GLU A 518 3.37 -8.48 -27.76
N ARG A 519 3.59 -9.47 -26.89
CA ARG A 519 3.30 -10.89 -27.20
C ARG A 519 1.79 -11.18 -27.27
N ILE A 520 0.99 -10.52 -26.43
CA ILE A 520 -0.47 -10.65 -26.45
C ILE A 520 -1.03 -10.01 -27.72
N ASP A 521 -0.58 -8.80 -28.09
CA ASP A 521 -1.01 -8.12 -29.32
C ASP A 521 -0.63 -8.90 -30.58
N LYS A 522 0.56 -9.51 -30.61
CA LYS A 522 0.95 -10.43 -31.70
C LYS A 522 0.05 -11.68 -31.77
N CYS A 523 -0.32 -12.27 -30.64
CA CYS A 523 -1.23 -13.42 -30.60
C CYS A 523 -2.66 -13.06 -31.07
N VAL A 524 -3.14 -11.84 -30.81
CA VAL A 524 -4.47 -11.36 -31.27
C VAL A 524 -4.45 -11.01 -32.77
N SER A 525 -3.33 -10.50 -33.29
CA SER A 525 -3.17 -10.27 -34.73
C SER A 525 -3.04 -11.55 -35.57
N LEU A 526 -2.62 -12.67 -34.95
CA LEU A 526 -2.50 -13.98 -35.62
C LEU A 526 -3.78 -14.82 -35.57
N SER A 527 -4.80 -14.42 -34.80
CA SER A 527 -6.12 -15.06 -34.75
C SER A 527 -7.17 -14.36 -35.63
N SER A 528 -6.77 -13.28 -36.31
CA SER A 528 -7.59 -12.48 -37.25
C SER A 528 -7.11 -12.59 -38.71
N ALA A 529 -6.25 -13.58 -39.02
CA ALA A 529 -5.77 -13.91 -40.36
C ALA A 529 -6.23 -15.30 -40.81
#